data_AF-A0A929L270-F1
#
_entry.id   AF-A0A929L270-F1
#
_cell.length_a   1.000
_cell.length_b   1.000
_cell.length_c   1.000
_cell.angle_alpha   90.00
_cell.angle_beta   90.00
_cell.angle_gamma   90.00
#
_symmetry.space_group_name_H-M   'P 1'
#
loop_
_entity.id
_entity.type
_entity.pdbx_description
1 polymer ?
#
loop_
_entity_poly.entity_id
_entity_poly.type
_entity_poly.pdbx_seq_one_letter_code
_entity_poly.pdbx_strand_id
1 'polypeptide(L)'
;MTKLLITMFKFNKILYCLTSIVLLWGCSGERKSSVADSTNIVSQDSSTKTPAQAGAALVPYKLNEDYTVIDTGAYGDDGPMAGGTYAIITKNKILVDTIDLSFGMKKIKDGAYLYQTVKSWPPDPEIDQDKNSIWGSTAEYCIIENGRKTLLEKLAPNLDNYFSSPNVIGNKIYYWQLAKVDTVGGLKLSAGQLDLTDRKTTNHYLFDDILETDDAGYFCAPYAKNDTIFFVQDNKIKKFSKDFKPYF
;
A
#
# COMPACT_ATOMS: atom_id res chain seq x y z
N MET A 1 -58.36 13.86 10.90
CA MET A 1 -58.78 14.26 12.26
C MET A 1 -57.61 14.07 13.21
N THR A 2 -57.46 15.04 14.08
CA THR A 2 -56.29 15.48 14.87
C THR A 2 -56.09 14.70 16.18
N LYS A 3 -54.84 14.78 16.71
CA LYS A 3 -54.33 14.58 18.11
C LYS A 3 -53.24 13.50 18.13
N LEU A 4 -51.94 13.77 18.27
CA LEU A 4 -51.16 14.60 19.20
C LEU A 4 -51.50 14.35 20.69
N LEU A 5 -50.64 13.61 21.39
CA LEU A 5 -50.46 13.76 22.84
C LEU A 5 -48.99 13.60 23.22
N ILE A 6 -48.57 14.50 24.10
CA ILE A 6 -47.21 14.83 24.54
C ILE A 6 -46.98 14.17 25.92
N THR A 7 -45.70 14.02 26.27
CA THR A 7 -45.10 14.06 27.62
C THR A 7 -45.14 12.81 28.51
N MET A 8 -43.95 12.30 28.86
CA MET A 8 -43.53 12.17 30.26
C MET A 8 -42.00 12.29 30.37
N PHE A 9 -41.53 13.47 30.78
CA PHE A 9 -40.22 13.67 31.41
C PHE A 9 -40.36 13.25 32.88
N LYS A 10 -39.44 12.42 33.39
CA LYS A 10 -39.20 12.32 34.83
C LYS A 10 -37.71 12.51 35.12
N PHE A 11 -37.47 13.65 35.79
CA PHE A 11 -36.31 13.97 36.59
C PHE A 11 -35.99 12.85 37.58
N ASN A 12 -34.69 12.58 37.77
CA ASN A 12 -34.15 12.26 39.09
C ASN A 12 -32.79 12.94 39.26
N LYS A 13 -32.79 13.98 40.09
CA LYS A 13 -31.62 14.58 40.75
C LYS A 13 -31.34 13.80 42.05
N ILE A 14 -30.15 14.06 42.63
CA ILE A 14 -29.63 13.76 43.99
C ILE A 14 -28.44 12.78 43.88
N LEU A 15 -27.17 13.23 43.80
CA LEU A 15 -26.32 13.93 44.79
C LEU A 15 -25.77 13.01 45.89
N TYR A 16 -24.47 12.67 45.80
CA TYR A 16 -23.48 12.46 46.90
C TYR A 16 -22.09 12.64 46.25
N CYS A 17 -21.37 13.75 46.40
CA CYS A 17 -20.65 14.32 47.54
C CYS A 17 -19.62 13.38 48.22
N LEU A 18 -18.36 13.77 48.00
CA LEU A 18 -17.22 13.80 48.92
C LEU A 18 -16.25 12.60 49.05
N THR A 19 -15.03 12.87 48.57
CA THR A 19 -13.72 12.75 49.23
C THR A 19 -13.18 11.37 49.61
N SER A 20 -12.00 11.04 49.05
CA SER A 20 -10.79 10.82 49.86
C SER A 20 -9.53 10.98 49.01
N ILE A 21 -8.72 11.95 49.40
CA ILE A 21 -7.31 12.12 49.04
C ILE A 21 -6.51 11.07 49.82
N VAL A 22 -5.69 10.26 49.15
CA VAL A 22 -4.54 9.60 49.78
C VAL A 22 -3.32 9.86 48.91
N LEU A 23 -2.50 10.79 49.41
CA LEU A 23 -1.08 10.92 49.08
C LEU A 23 -0.33 9.74 49.69
N LEU A 24 0.43 8.99 48.88
CA LEU A 24 1.62 8.29 49.36
C LEU A 24 2.75 8.47 48.35
N TRP A 25 3.79 9.15 48.82
CA TRP A 25 5.12 9.26 48.21
C TRP A 25 5.88 7.94 48.26
N GLY A 26 6.62 7.67 47.19
CA GLY A 26 8.06 7.38 47.26
C GLY A 26 8.51 6.02 47.80
N CYS A 27 8.92 5.14 46.89
CA CYS A 27 10.20 4.45 47.02
C CYS A 27 10.80 4.20 45.64
N SER A 28 11.85 4.95 45.35
CA SER A 28 12.85 4.70 44.32
C SER A 28 13.47 3.31 44.53
N GLY A 29 13.38 2.47 43.51
CA GLY A 29 14.10 1.21 43.42
C GLY A 29 14.48 0.97 41.97
N GLU A 30 15.71 1.35 41.61
CA GLU A 30 16.34 0.95 40.36
C GLU A 30 16.39 -0.59 40.31
N ARG A 31 15.61 -1.19 39.41
CA ARG A 31 15.86 -2.54 38.92
C ARG A 31 16.19 -2.47 37.44
N LYS A 32 17.49 -2.54 37.16
CA LYS A 32 18.01 -3.08 35.91
C LYS A 32 17.48 -4.50 35.77
N SER A 33 16.60 -4.72 34.79
CA SER A 33 16.31 -6.06 34.28
C SER A 33 16.60 -6.05 32.80
N SER A 34 17.82 -6.49 32.48
CA SER A 34 18.23 -6.93 31.16
C SER A 34 17.47 -8.21 30.84
N VAL A 35 16.50 -8.14 29.94
CA VAL A 35 16.14 -9.26 29.09
C VAL A 35 16.11 -8.70 27.68
N ALA A 36 17.20 -8.99 26.96
CA ALA A 36 17.29 -8.82 25.54
C ALA A 36 16.29 -9.78 24.89
N ASP A 37 15.20 -9.25 24.36
CA ASP A 37 14.45 -9.91 23.30
C ASP A 37 14.61 -9.06 22.05
N SER A 38 15.63 -9.44 21.27
CA SER A 38 15.89 -8.89 19.95
C SER A 38 14.80 -9.34 18.98
N THR A 39 13.66 -8.66 19.00
CA THR A 39 12.85 -8.51 17.79
C THR A 39 13.54 -7.52 16.87
N ASN A 40 14.57 -8.01 16.17
CA ASN A 40 14.99 -7.42 14.91
C ASN A 40 13.81 -7.57 13.93
N ILE A 41 12.88 -6.62 14.00
CA ILE A 41 12.09 -6.22 12.85
C ILE A 41 13.15 -5.76 11.86
N VAL A 42 13.44 -6.63 10.89
CA VAL A 42 14.29 -6.31 9.75
C VAL A 42 13.65 -5.08 9.13
N SER A 43 14.29 -3.94 9.39
CA SER A 43 14.05 -2.70 8.69
C SER A 43 14.00 -3.06 7.21
N GLN A 44 12.94 -2.60 6.54
CA GLN A 44 12.92 -2.51 5.08
C GLN A 44 14.33 -2.21 4.62
N ASP A 45 14.81 -3.01 3.67
CA ASP A 45 15.99 -2.70 2.88
C ASP A 45 15.67 -1.41 2.11
N SER A 46 15.77 -0.33 2.87
CA SER A 46 15.69 1.03 2.43
C SER A 46 17.06 1.19 1.81
N SER A 47 17.13 0.92 0.50
CA SER A 47 18.14 1.61 -0.28
C SER A 47 17.85 3.09 -0.09
N THR A 48 18.43 3.69 0.95
CA THR A 48 18.48 5.11 1.19
C THR A 48 19.20 5.72 0.00
N LYS A 49 18.44 5.96 -1.08
CA LYS A 49 18.76 7.05 -1.97
C LYS A 49 18.28 8.28 -1.24
N THR A 50 19.26 9.03 -0.75
CA THR A 50 19.16 10.42 -0.34
C THR A 50 18.11 11.14 -1.18
N PRO A 51 17.20 11.95 -0.60
CA PRO A 51 16.31 12.79 -1.38
C PRO A 51 17.16 13.50 -2.42
N ALA A 52 16.80 13.35 -3.70
CA ALA A 52 17.53 13.99 -4.78
C ALA A 52 17.61 15.48 -4.46
N GLN A 53 18.84 15.98 -4.29
CA GLN A 53 19.07 17.42 -4.14
C GLN A 53 18.46 18.08 -5.38
N ALA A 54 17.47 18.95 -5.14
CA ALA A 54 16.87 19.79 -6.17
C ALA A 54 18.00 20.53 -6.89
N GLY A 55 18.29 20.15 -8.14
CA GLY A 55 19.29 20.81 -8.99
C GLY A 55 20.32 19.91 -9.69
N ALA A 56 20.45 18.63 -9.33
CA ALA A 56 21.28 17.71 -10.12
C ALA A 56 20.48 17.17 -11.32
N ALA A 57 20.90 17.49 -12.54
CA ALA A 57 20.32 16.88 -13.74
C ALA A 57 20.42 15.36 -13.64
N LEU A 58 19.28 14.66 -13.71
CA LEU A 58 19.24 13.21 -13.65
C LEU A 58 20.09 12.65 -14.80
N VAL A 59 21.07 11.80 -14.48
CA VAL A 59 21.81 11.06 -15.51
C VAL A 59 20.90 9.92 -16.00
N PRO A 60 20.51 9.89 -17.30
CA PRO A 60 19.66 8.83 -17.81
C PRO A 60 20.31 7.45 -17.62
N TYR A 61 19.52 6.45 -17.24
CA TYR A 61 20.01 5.08 -17.08
C TYR A 61 19.10 4.07 -17.78
N LYS A 62 19.70 2.98 -18.28
CA LYS A 62 18.94 1.91 -18.92
C LYS A 62 18.29 1.02 -17.88
N LEU A 63 16.99 0.82 -18.04
CA LEU A 63 16.20 -0.14 -17.28
C LEU A 63 16.33 -1.55 -17.87
N ASN A 64 16.27 -1.65 -19.20
CA ASN A 64 16.63 -2.84 -19.97
C ASN A 64 17.06 -2.42 -21.39
N GLU A 65 17.13 -3.36 -22.34
CA GLU A 65 17.56 -3.08 -23.72
C GLU A 65 16.73 -2.00 -24.41
N ASP A 66 15.42 -1.99 -24.15
CA ASP A 66 14.43 -1.14 -24.82
C ASP A 66 14.12 0.16 -24.06
N TYR A 67 14.35 0.19 -22.75
CA TYR A 67 13.82 1.26 -21.88
C TYR A 67 14.93 2.05 -21.17
N THR A 68 14.81 3.37 -21.20
CA THR A 68 15.70 4.32 -20.52
C THR A 68 14.89 5.24 -19.60
N VAL A 69 15.32 5.37 -18.35
CA VAL A 69 14.81 6.39 -17.43
C VAL A 69 15.54 7.68 -17.71
N ILE A 70 14.81 8.76 -17.99
CA ILE A 70 15.39 10.02 -18.49
C ILE A 70 15.15 11.22 -17.58
N ASP A 71 14.19 11.13 -16.66
CA ASP A 71 13.81 12.24 -15.79
C ASP A 71 13.18 11.71 -14.49
N THR A 72 13.17 12.55 -13.47
CA THR A 72 12.46 12.33 -12.21
C THR A 72 11.81 13.61 -11.73
N GLY A 73 10.58 13.53 -11.23
CA GLY A 73 9.88 14.66 -10.65
C GLY A 73 9.17 14.29 -9.35
N ALA A 74 8.54 15.28 -8.74
CA ALA A 74 7.61 15.08 -7.64
C ALA A 74 6.17 15.27 -8.14
N TYR A 75 5.24 14.53 -7.56
CA TYR A 75 3.82 14.77 -7.74
C TYR A 75 3.17 15.06 -6.40
N GLY A 76 2.23 16.01 -6.37
CA GLY A 76 1.37 16.29 -5.22
C GLY A 76 -0.03 15.71 -5.44
N ASP A 77 -0.66 15.23 -4.37
CA ASP A 77 -2.02 14.68 -4.38
C ASP A 77 -3.02 15.66 -3.73
N ASP A 78 -4.31 15.46 -3.98
CA ASP A 78 -5.40 16.13 -3.27
C ASP A 78 -5.80 15.28 -2.05
N GLY A 79 -5.50 15.76 -0.84
CA GLY A 79 -5.87 15.07 0.41
C GLY A 79 -4.74 14.91 1.45
N PRO A 80 -4.94 14.07 2.49
CA PRO A 80 -3.98 13.88 3.58
C PRO A 80 -2.72 13.07 3.19
N MET A 81 -2.69 12.54 1.96
CA MET A 81 -1.59 11.72 1.45
C MET A 81 -0.46 12.62 0.96
N ALA A 82 0.74 12.38 1.48
CA ALA A 82 1.94 13.04 0.98
C ALA A 82 2.20 12.55 -0.45
N GLY A 83 2.28 13.47 -1.39
CA GLY A 83 2.66 13.19 -2.76
C GLY A 83 3.97 12.39 -2.89
N GLY A 84 4.24 11.88 -4.08
CA GLY A 84 5.37 10.98 -4.32
C GLY A 84 6.42 11.56 -5.27
N THR A 85 7.35 10.69 -5.64
CA THR A 85 8.30 10.97 -6.72
C THR A 85 8.11 9.98 -7.84
N TYR A 86 8.35 10.41 -9.07
CA TYR A 86 8.17 9.58 -10.25
C TYR A 86 9.40 9.61 -11.14
N ALA A 87 9.55 8.59 -11.99
CA ALA A 87 10.52 8.53 -13.07
C ALA A 87 9.81 8.45 -14.43
N ILE A 88 10.37 9.09 -15.46
CA ILE A 88 9.88 9.00 -16.84
C ILE A 88 10.66 7.91 -17.58
N ILE A 89 9.94 6.95 -18.17
CA ILE A 89 10.50 5.93 -19.04
C ILE A 89 10.33 6.33 -20.50
N THR A 90 11.40 6.22 -21.29
CA THR A 90 11.33 6.27 -22.75
C THR A 90 11.71 4.93 -23.39
N LYS A 91 11.12 4.67 -24.56
CA LYS A 91 11.55 3.64 -25.52
C LYS A 91 11.88 4.32 -26.83
N ASN A 92 13.08 4.12 -27.36
CA ASN A 92 13.55 4.79 -28.58
C ASN A 92 13.34 6.32 -28.56
N LYS A 93 13.58 6.96 -27.39
CA LYS A 93 13.38 8.40 -27.14
C LYS A 93 11.92 8.89 -27.16
N ILE A 94 10.94 7.98 -27.23
CA ILE A 94 9.51 8.29 -27.08
C ILE A 94 9.12 8.03 -25.63
N LEU A 95 8.43 8.97 -24.98
CA LEU A 95 7.87 8.75 -23.64
C LEU A 95 6.88 7.58 -23.69
N VAL A 96 7.09 6.59 -22.83
CA VAL A 96 6.23 5.40 -22.76
C VAL A 96 5.43 5.36 -21.47
N ASP A 97 6.01 5.78 -20.35
CA ASP A 97 5.30 5.77 -19.07
C ASP A 97 5.95 6.61 -17.98
N THR A 98 5.24 6.72 -16.87
CA THR A 98 5.76 7.14 -15.56
C THR A 98 5.84 5.94 -14.62
N ILE A 99 6.79 5.97 -13.69
CA ILE A 99 6.92 4.99 -12.60
C ILE A 99 6.84 5.75 -11.29
N ASP A 100 5.97 5.32 -10.38
CA ASP A 100 6.07 5.73 -8.98
C ASP A 100 7.37 5.16 -8.37
N LEU A 101 8.24 6.04 -7.90
CA LEU A 101 9.56 5.65 -7.39
C LEU A 101 9.49 4.97 -6.02
N SER A 102 8.42 5.17 -5.25
CA SER A 102 8.24 4.49 -3.96
C SER A 102 7.96 2.99 -4.16
N PHE A 103 7.17 2.64 -5.18
CA PHE A 103 6.94 1.26 -5.61
C PHE A 103 8.13 0.70 -6.39
N GLY A 104 8.70 1.54 -7.27
CA GLY A 104 9.83 1.20 -8.14
C GLY A 104 9.47 0.20 -9.25
N MET A 105 10.50 -0.43 -9.81
CA MET A 105 10.34 -1.49 -10.80
C MET A 105 10.80 -2.83 -10.25
N LYS A 106 9.90 -3.80 -10.20
CA LYS A 106 10.15 -5.13 -9.65
C LYS A 106 10.29 -6.14 -10.79
N LYS A 107 11.47 -6.73 -10.93
CA LYS A 107 11.73 -7.78 -11.93
C LYS A 107 10.95 -9.04 -11.57
N ILE A 108 10.18 -9.57 -12.52
CA ILE A 108 9.42 -10.83 -12.38
C ILE A 108 10.21 -11.99 -12.98
N LYS A 109 10.68 -11.82 -14.20
CA LYS A 109 11.57 -12.73 -14.93
C LYS A 109 12.34 -11.91 -15.97
N ASP A 110 13.23 -12.54 -16.71
CA ASP A 110 13.94 -11.84 -17.79
C ASP A 110 12.94 -11.25 -18.79
N GLY A 111 13.12 -9.95 -19.09
CA GLY A 111 12.23 -9.21 -19.99
C GLY A 111 10.85 -8.86 -19.44
N ALA A 112 10.53 -9.17 -18.17
CA ALA A 112 9.24 -8.88 -17.54
C ALA A 112 9.36 -8.17 -16.19
N TYR A 113 8.67 -7.05 -16.02
CA TYR A 113 8.72 -6.23 -14.82
C TYR A 113 7.33 -5.74 -14.40
N LEU A 114 7.10 -5.60 -13.09
CA LEU A 114 5.94 -4.98 -12.48
C LEU A 114 6.32 -3.57 -12.01
N TYR A 115 5.45 -2.59 -12.23
CA TYR A 115 5.59 -1.21 -11.75
C TYR A 115 4.20 -0.58 -11.56
N GLN A 116 4.16 0.58 -10.90
CA GLN A 116 2.96 1.38 -10.73
C GLN A 116 3.13 2.70 -11.48
N THR A 117 2.11 3.12 -12.23
CA THR A 117 2.12 4.39 -12.96
C THR A 117 1.72 5.56 -12.07
N VAL A 118 2.11 6.76 -12.47
CA VAL A 118 1.60 8.01 -11.91
C VAL A 118 0.73 8.68 -12.95
N LYS A 119 -0.54 8.92 -12.63
CA LYS A 119 -1.45 9.66 -13.48
C LYS A 119 -1.40 11.12 -13.10
N SER A 120 -1.08 11.98 -14.07
CA SER A 120 -1.16 13.42 -13.91
C SER A 120 -2.58 13.93 -14.10
N TRP A 121 -2.94 14.97 -13.36
CA TRP A 121 -4.21 15.69 -13.47
C TRP A 121 -3.93 17.15 -13.82
N PRO A 122 -4.90 17.90 -14.36
CA PRO A 122 -4.79 19.35 -14.44
C PRO A 122 -4.61 19.93 -13.03
N PRO A 123 -3.78 20.98 -12.86
CA PRO A 123 -3.66 21.63 -11.57
C PRO A 123 -4.97 22.31 -11.18
N ASP A 124 -5.44 22.10 -9.95
CA ASP A 124 -6.49 22.90 -9.31
C ASP A 124 -5.93 24.27 -8.92
N PRO A 125 -6.54 25.36 -9.38
CA PRO A 125 -6.12 26.71 -9.03
C PRO A 125 -6.31 27.07 -7.54
N GLU A 126 -7.08 26.29 -6.77
CA GLU A 126 -7.35 26.57 -5.34
C GLU A 126 -6.27 26.03 -4.39
N ILE A 127 -5.37 25.16 -4.87
CA ILE A 127 -4.28 24.58 -4.05
C ILE A 127 -2.94 25.24 -4.40
N ASP A 128 -2.25 25.79 -3.38
CA ASP A 128 -0.92 26.39 -3.54
C ASP A 128 0.14 25.27 -3.70
N GLN A 129 0.59 25.03 -4.93
CA GLN A 129 1.48 23.92 -5.28
C GLN A 129 2.95 24.38 -5.43
N ASP A 130 3.89 23.50 -5.09
CA ASP A 130 5.27 23.66 -5.51
C ASP A 130 5.34 23.72 -7.05
N LYS A 131 5.91 24.81 -7.57
CA LYS A 131 6.09 25.08 -9.01
C LYS A 131 6.90 24.00 -9.73
N ASN A 132 7.62 23.15 -9.01
CA ASN A 132 8.42 22.06 -9.56
C ASN A 132 7.75 20.68 -9.47
N SER A 133 6.47 20.61 -9.08
CA SER A 133 5.70 19.37 -8.97
C SER A 133 4.57 19.32 -9.98
N ILE A 134 4.25 18.12 -10.46
CA ILE A 134 3.01 17.90 -11.22
C ILE A 134 1.86 17.58 -10.26
N TRP A 135 0.64 17.92 -10.63
CA TRP A 135 -0.52 17.35 -9.96
C TRP A 135 -0.69 15.90 -10.40
N GLY A 136 -0.65 14.96 -9.46
CA GLY A 136 -0.65 13.55 -9.79
C GLY A 136 -0.98 12.65 -8.63
N SER A 137 -1.32 11.40 -8.93
CA SER A 137 -1.39 10.34 -7.92
C SER A 137 -0.99 9.01 -8.52
N THR A 138 -0.68 8.04 -7.66
CA THR A 138 -0.49 6.65 -8.10
C THR A 138 -1.75 6.16 -8.80
N ALA A 139 -1.59 5.49 -9.93
CA ALA A 139 -2.71 5.07 -10.76
C ALA A 139 -2.78 3.55 -10.89
N GLU A 140 -2.17 2.98 -11.92
CA GLU A 140 -2.42 1.59 -12.30
C GLU A 140 -1.15 0.74 -12.12
N TYR A 141 -1.32 -0.49 -11.66
CA TYR A 141 -0.25 -1.47 -11.75
C TYR A 141 -0.12 -1.99 -13.17
N CYS A 142 1.10 -1.97 -13.70
CA CYS A 142 1.43 -2.36 -15.05
C CYS A 142 2.50 -3.45 -15.06
N ILE A 143 2.31 -4.43 -15.95
CA ILE A 143 3.37 -5.35 -16.35
C ILE A 143 3.90 -4.90 -17.70
N ILE A 144 5.20 -4.80 -17.81
CA ILE A 144 5.89 -4.67 -19.09
C ILE A 144 6.62 -5.97 -19.41
N GLU A 145 6.22 -6.63 -20.48
CA GLU A 145 6.78 -7.91 -20.93
C GLU A 145 7.11 -7.82 -22.42
N ASN A 146 8.38 -8.06 -22.79
CA ASN A 146 8.85 -8.00 -24.18
C ASN A 146 8.45 -6.70 -24.90
N GLY A 147 8.54 -5.58 -24.19
CA GLY A 147 8.21 -4.26 -24.71
C GLY A 147 6.71 -3.96 -24.83
N ARG A 148 5.83 -4.83 -24.32
CA ARG A 148 4.37 -4.63 -24.31
C ARG A 148 3.89 -4.35 -22.88
N LYS A 149 3.14 -3.27 -22.73
CA LYS A 149 2.47 -2.90 -21.47
C LYS A 149 1.12 -3.58 -21.35
N THR A 150 0.84 -4.17 -20.19
CA THR A 150 -0.46 -4.76 -19.82
C THR A 150 -0.84 -4.29 -18.42
N LEU A 151 -2.07 -3.82 -18.24
CA LEU A 151 -2.60 -3.51 -16.92
C LEU A 151 -2.73 -4.79 -16.09
N LEU A 152 -2.28 -4.78 -14.84
CA LEU A 152 -2.30 -5.95 -13.98
C LEU A 152 -3.73 -6.45 -13.72
N GLU A 153 -4.69 -5.55 -13.56
CA GLU A 153 -6.12 -5.86 -13.35
C GLU A 153 -6.74 -6.72 -14.46
N LYS A 154 -6.17 -6.69 -15.67
CA LYS A 154 -6.63 -7.53 -16.79
C LYS A 154 -6.21 -9.00 -16.64
N LEU A 155 -5.22 -9.27 -15.79
CA LEU A 155 -4.65 -10.59 -15.53
C LEU A 155 -4.92 -11.09 -14.11
N ALA A 156 -5.16 -10.17 -13.17
CA ALA A 156 -5.37 -10.42 -11.75
C ALA A 156 -6.84 -10.12 -11.38
N PRO A 157 -7.70 -11.15 -11.28
CA PRO A 157 -9.11 -10.97 -10.96
C PRO A 157 -9.30 -10.27 -9.61
N ASN A 158 -10.24 -9.32 -9.55
CA ASN A 158 -10.53 -8.52 -8.35
C ASN A 158 -9.28 -7.86 -7.71
N LEU A 159 -8.31 -7.48 -8.55
CA LEU A 159 -7.27 -6.55 -8.17
C LEU A 159 -7.89 -5.14 -8.07
N ASP A 160 -7.58 -4.46 -6.98
CA ASP A 160 -7.85 -3.05 -6.76
C ASP A 160 -6.51 -2.30 -6.77
N ASN A 161 -6.34 -1.32 -7.66
CA ASN A 161 -5.05 -0.62 -7.81
C ASN A 161 -4.65 0.19 -6.56
N TYR A 162 -5.57 0.43 -5.64
CA TYR A 162 -5.35 1.20 -4.44
C TYR A 162 -5.10 0.30 -3.22
N PHE A 163 -5.85 -0.81 -3.10
CA PHE A 163 -5.80 -1.66 -1.91
C PHE A 163 -5.08 -3.00 -2.10
N SER A 164 -4.87 -3.50 -3.33
CA SER A 164 -4.32 -4.86 -3.51
C SER A 164 -2.85 -5.03 -3.16
N SER A 165 -2.08 -3.94 -3.07
CA SER A 165 -0.67 -3.90 -2.67
C SER A 165 0.19 -5.04 -3.25
N PRO A 166 0.27 -5.20 -4.60
CA PRO A 166 0.96 -6.31 -5.22
C PRO A 166 2.47 -6.28 -4.95
N ASN A 167 3.08 -7.46 -4.84
CA ASN A 167 4.51 -7.63 -4.74
C ASN A 167 5.02 -8.80 -5.58
N VAL A 168 6.28 -8.73 -6.00
CA VAL A 168 6.95 -9.82 -6.71
C VAL A 168 7.76 -10.64 -5.70
N ILE A 169 7.50 -11.94 -5.65
CA ILE A 169 8.24 -12.89 -4.79
C ILE A 169 8.64 -14.08 -5.65
N GLY A 170 9.95 -14.30 -5.79
CA GLY A 170 10.47 -15.21 -6.82
C GLY A 170 10.06 -14.70 -8.21
N ASN A 171 9.39 -15.54 -9.00
CA ASN A 171 8.96 -15.19 -10.36
C ASN A 171 7.44 -15.00 -10.50
N LYS A 172 6.74 -14.73 -9.39
CA LYS A 172 5.28 -14.62 -9.33
C LYS A 172 4.86 -13.32 -8.66
N ILE A 173 3.65 -12.85 -8.98
CA ILE A 173 3.05 -11.67 -8.37
C ILE A 173 2.05 -12.12 -7.31
N TYR A 174 2.19 -11.62 -6.09
CA TYR A 174 1.29 -11.88 -4.98
C TYR A 174 0.58 -10.59 -4.62
N TYR A 175 -0.72 -10.68 -4.32
CA TYR A 175 -1.55 -9.50 -4.08
C TYR A 175 -2.77 -9.88 -3.24
N TRP A 176 -3.33 -8.89 -2.55
CA TRP A 176 -4.64 -9.03 -1.92
C TRP A 176 -5.70 -9.00 -3.00
N GLN A 177 -6.55 -10.02 -3.04
CA GLN A 177 -7.70 -10.09 -3.92
C GLN A 177 -8.95 -9.64 -3.14
N LEU A 178 -9.64 -8.60 -3.63
CA LEU A 178 -10.74 -7.93 -2.94
C LEU A 178 -12.05 -8.13 -3.71
N ALA A 179 -12.78 -9.20 -3.40
CA ALA A 179 -14.09 -9.42 -4.01
C ALA A 179 -15.18 -8.67 -3.23
N LYS A 180 -15.74 -7.61 -3.82
CA LYS A 180 -16.86 -6.87 -3.25
C LYS A 180 -18.10 -7.76 -3.14
N VAL A 181 -18.71 -7.82 -1.95
CA VAL A 181 -19.91 -8.63 -1.69
C VAL A 181 -21.19 -7.80 -1.60
N ASP A 182 -21.07 -6.51 -1.28
CA ASP A 182 -22.21 -5.61 -1.18
C ASP A 182 -21.84 -4.17 -1.61
N THR A 183 -22.84 -3.29 -1.55
CA THR A 183 -22.70 -1.87 -1.91
C THR A 183 -22.25 -0.99 -0.75
N VAL A 184 -22.06 -1.54 0.45
CA VAL A 184 -21.70 -0.79 1.68
C VAL A 184 -20.25 -1.02 2.11
N GLY A 185 -19.45 -1.71 1.29
CA GLY A 185 -18.01 -1.88 1.50
C GLY A 185 -17.59 -3.25 2.03
N GLY A 186 -18.51 -4.22 2.09
CA GLY A 186 -18.19 -5.60 2.44
C GLY A 186 -17.27 -6.24 1.38
N LEU A 187 -16.23 -6.92 1.85
CA LEU A 187 -15.21 -7.57 1.05
C LEU A 187 -15.01 -9.03 1.47
N LYS A 188 -14.80 -9.89 0.48
CA LYS A 188 -14.15 -11.20 0.68
C LYS A 188 -12.69 -11.07 0.30
N LEU A 189 -11.82 -11.23 1.28
CA LEU A 189 -10.38 -11.13 1.11
C LEU A 189 -9.77 -12.50 0.85
N SER A 190 -8.96 -12.57 -0.20
CA SER A 190 -8.18 -13.76 -0.55
C SER A 190 -6.72 -13.38 -0.81
N ALA A 191 -5.80 -14.29 -0.51
CA ALA A 191 -4.44 -14.21 -1.00
C ALA A 191 -4.44 -14.64 -2.48
N GLY A 192 -4.00 -13.78 -3.39
CA GLY A 192 -3.84 -14.07 -4.81
C GLY A 192 -2.37 -14.30 -5.20
N GLN A 193 -2.13 -15.25 -6.10
CA GLN A 193 -0.85 -15.50 -6.77
C GLN A 193 -1.10 -15.56 -8.28
N LEU A 194 -0.48 -14.66 -9.04
CA LEU A 194 -0.45 -14.68 -10.50
C LEU A 194 0.90 -15.24 -10.99
N ASP A 195 0.85 -16.29 -11.81
CA ASP A 195 1.99 -16.80 -12.56
C ASP A 195 1.90 -16.32 -14.02
N LEU A 196 2.92 -15.62 -14.49
CA LEU A 196 2.94 -15.10 -15.88
C LEU A 196 3.32 -16.17 -16.92
N THR A 197 3.75 -17.35 -16.49
CA THR A 197 4.12 -18.45 -17.40
C THR A 197 2.88 -19.05 -18.06
N ASP A 198 1.83 -19.29 -17.26
CA ASP A 198 0.55 -19.82 -17.74
C ASP A 198 -0.60 -18.80 -17.66
N ARG A 199 -0.32 -17.59 -17.16
CA ARG A 199 -1.27 -16.48 -16.93
C ARG A 199 -2.44 -16.90 -16.02
N LYS A 200 -2.20 -17.82 -15.09
CA LYS A 200 -3.23 -18.25 -14.14
C LYS A 200 -3.06 -17.56 -12.79
N THR A 201 -4.19 -17.23 -12.21
CA THR A 201 -4.28 -16.83 -10.80
C THR A 201 -4.71 -18.03 -9.96
N THR A 202 -3.95 -18.33 -8.91
CA THR A 202 -4.39 -19.18 -7.80
C THR A 202 -4.76 -18.29 -6.63
N ASN A 203 -5.82 -18.61 -5.90
CA ASN A 203 -6.20 -17.86 -4.70
C ASN A 203 -6.59 -18.76 -3.52
N HIS A 204 -6.45 -18.19 -2.33
CA HIS A 204 -6.90 -18.79 -1.08
C HIS A 204 -7.71 -17.78 -0.30
N TYR A 205 -8.98 -18.10 -0.05
CA TYR A 205 -9.84 -17.32 0.83
C TYR A 205 -9.22 -17.20 2.22
N LEU A 206 -9.25 -15.99 2.79
CA LEU A 206 -8.68 -15.70 4.10
C LEU A 206 -9.76 -15.40 5.13
N PHE A 207 -10.57 -14.38 4.88
CA PHE A 207 -11.65 -13.89 5.75
C PHE A 207 -12.50 -12.85 5.03
N ASP A 208 -13.64 -12.53 5.62
CA ASP A 208 -14.48 -11.39 5.23
C ASP A 208 -14.03 -10.15 6.00
N ASP A 209 -14.18 -8.98 5.40
CA ASP A 209 -13.84 -7.69 5.99
C ASP A 209 -14.77 -6.58 5.50
N ILE A 210 -14.71 -5.40 6.13
CA ILE A 210 -15.39 -4.19 5.67
C ILE A 210 -14.32 -3.13 5.43
N LEU A 211 -14.34 -2.52 4.24
CA LEU A 211 -13.43 -1.44 3.93
C LEU A 211 -13.91 -0.14 4.60
N GLU A 212 -13.39 0.14 5.79
CA GLU A 212 -13.76 1.31 6.60
C GLU A 212 -12.85 2.54 6.37
N THR A 213 -11.97 2.50 5.36
CA THR A 213 -11.01 3.57 5.07
C THR A 213 -10.81 3.80 3.57
N ASP A 214 -10.36 5.00 3.22
CA ASP A 214 -9.83 5.42 1.93
C ASP A 214 -8.29 5.55 1.93
N ASP A 215 -7.58 4.97 2.89
CA ASP A 215 -6.11 5.03 2.98
C ASP A 215 -5.41 4.01 2.04
N ALA A 216 -4.56 4.49 1.13
CA ALA A 216 -3.75 3.60 0.30
C ALA A 216 -2.74 2.84 1.17
N GLY A 217 -2.50 1.57 0.87
CA GLY A 217 -1.58 0.75 1.67
C GLY A 217 -2.17 0.21 2.98
N TYR A 218 -3.49 0.34 3.17
CA TYR A 218 -4.24 -0.33 4.24
C TYR A 218 -3.89 -1.82 4.36
N PHE A 219 -3.76 -2.50 3.22
CA PHE A 219 -3.16 -3.83 3.17
C PHE A 219 -1.66 -3.74 2.91
N CYS A 220 -0.86 -4.31 3.79
CA CYS A 220 0.58 -4.41 3.58
C CYS A 220 0.88 -5.32 2.38
N ALA A 221 1.88 -4.94 1.57
CA ALA A 221 2.32 -5.75 0.45
C ALA A 221 2.81 -7.14 0.95
N PRO A 222 2.42 -8.25 0.29
CA PRO A 222 2.89 -9.57 0.68
C PRO A 222 4.42 -9.66 0.62
N TYR A 223 5.03 -10.40 1.55
CA TYR A 223 6.49 -10.56 1.59
C TYR A 223 6.90 -11.99 1.88
N ALA A 224 8.15 -12.33 1.61
CA ALA A 224 8.72 -13.65 1.91
C ALA A 224 9.79 -13.57 2.99
N LYS A 225 9.81 -14.56 3.88
CA LYS A 225 10.85 -14.78 4.88
C LYS A 225 10.99 -16.29 5.11
N ASN A 226 12.21 -16.81 5.02
CA ASN A 226 12.51 -18.24 5.24
C ASN A 226 11.59 -19.18 4.43
N ASP A 227 11.52 -18.99 3.10
CA ASP A 227 10.65 -19.76 2.18
C ASP A 227 9.14 -19.74 2.48
N THR A 228 8.72 -18.85 3.39
CA THR A 228 7.32 -18.64 3.75
C THR A 228 6.86 -17.29 3.22
N ILE A 229 5.67 -17.26 2.62
CA ILE A 229 5.01 -16.08 2.09
C ILE A 229 3.99 -15.61 3.11
N PHE A 230 4.02 -14.33 3.44
CA PHE A 230 3.21 -13.71 4.46
C PHE A 230 2.25 -12.70 3.85
N PHE A 231 1.00 -12.82 4.26
CA PHE A 231 -0.04 -11.82 4.10
C PHE A 231 -0.37 -11.30 5.48
N VAL A 232 -0.13 -10.03 5.74
CA VAL A 232 -0.29 -9.41 7.05
C VAL A 232 -1.24 -8.23 6.92
N GLN A 233 -2.28 -8.22 7.74
CA GLN A 233 -3.18 -7.09 7.94
C GLN A 233 -3.43 -6.98 9.43
N ASP A 234 -3.02 -5.87 10.04
CA ASP A 234 -3.03 -5.68 11.49
C ASP A 234 -2.45 -6.89 12.24
N ASN A 235 -3.26 -7.50 13.11
CA ASN A 235 -2.90 -8.68 13.90
C ASN A 235 -3.24 -10.01 13.18
N LYS A 236 -3.77 -9.97 11.96
CA LYS A 236 -4.11 -11.15 11.16
C LYS A 236 -2.92 -11.50 10.25
N ILE A 237 -2.21 -12.57 10.58
CA ILE A 237 -1.11 -13.09 9.77
C ILE A 237 -1.55 -14.39 9.11
N LYS A 238 -1.43 -14.45 7.79
CA LYS A 238 -1.64 -15.66 6.99
C LYS A 238 -0.33 -16.05 6.32
N LYS A 239 -0.03 -17.35 6.39
CA LYS A 239 1.26 -17.91 5.97
C LYS A 239 1.03 -18.95 4.88
N PHE A 240 1.88 -18.92 3.87
CA PHE A 240 1.87 -19.89 2.78
C PHE A 240 3.28 -20.40 2.52
N SER A 241 3.43 -21.67 2.16
CA SER A 241 4.70 -22.21 1.68
C SER A 241 5.13 -21.50 0.39
N LYS A 242 6.37 -21.67 -0.05
CA LYS A 242 6.83 -21.25 -1.39
C LYS A 242 5.94 -21.72 -2.56
N ASP A 243 5.29 -22.88 -2.42
CA ASP A 243 4.35 -23.44 -3.40
C ASP A 243 2.91 -22.92 -3.22
N PHE A 244 2.77 -21.86 -2.41
CA PHE A 244 1.52 -21.19 -2.08
C PHE A 244 0.45 -22.04 -1.39
N LYS A 245 0.85 -23.14 -0.73
CA LYS A 245 -0.04 -23.92 0.14
C LYS A 245 -0.18 -23.25 1.51
N PRO A 246 -1.39 -23.13 2.07
CA PRO A 246 -1.57 -22.54 3.39
C PRO A 246 -0.93 -23.41 4.48
N TYR A 247 -0.29 -22.77 5.46
CA TYR A 247 0.04 -23.43 6.73
C TYR A 247 -1.23 -23.43 7.59
N PHE A 248 -1.74 -24.62 7.88
CA PHE A 248 -2.87 -24.82 8.80
C PHE A 248 -2.42 -24.74 10.25
#